data_AF-A0A950G7L4-F1
#
_entry.id   AF-A0A950G7L4-F1
#
_cell.length_a   1.000
_cell.length_b   1.000
_cell.length_c   1.000
_cell.angle_alpha   90.00
_cell.angle_beta   90.00
_cell.angle_gamma   90.00
#
_symmetry.space_group_name_H-M   'P 1'
#
loop_
_entity.id
_entity.type
_entity.pdbx_description
1 polymer ?
#
loop_
_entity_poly.entity_id
_entity_poly.type
_entity_poly.pdbx_seq_one_letter_code
_entity_poly.pdbx_strand_id
1 'polypeptide(L)'
;MNQAVESPELQSLPAAQRELFGQPRGLFTLFFTEMWERFTFYGMRAMLILFMVDAVAHGGLGIDDRTASSIYGLYLSGGYLMSLFGGYVADRLIGQQR
;
A
#
# COMPACT_ATOMS: atom_id res chain seq x y z
N MET A 1 -43.94 4.26 45.24
CA MET A 1 -44.02 3.89 43.82
C MET A 1 -43.02 4.75 43.07
N ASN A 2 -41.72 4.49 43.28
CA ASN A 2 -40.64 5.18 42.58
C ASN A 2 -40.10 4.19 41.57
N GLN A 3 -40.54 4.35 40.33
CA GLN A 3 -39.99 3.62 39.19
C GLN A 3 -38.54 4.09 39.03
N ALA A 4 -37.60 3.21 39.42
CA ALA A 4 -36.25 3.29 38.92
C ALA A 4 -36.37 3.11 37.39
N VAL A 5 -36.17 4.21 36.68
CA VAL A 5 -35.97 4.20 35.23
C VAL A 5 -34.66 3.45 35.00
N GLU A 6 -34.74 2.14 34.79
CA GLU A 6 -33.65 1.36 34.23
C GLU A 6 -33.43 1.89 32.80
N SER A 7 -32.43 2.74 32.63
CA SER A 7 -31.96 3.20 31.33
C SER A 7 -31.24 2.05 30.61
N PRO A 8 -31.79 1.49 29.51
CA PRO A 8 -31.15 0.38 28.79
C PRO A 8 -30.01 0.81 27.86
N GLU A 9 -29.43 2.00 28.03
CA GLU A 9 -28.51 2.59 27.05
C GLU A 9 -27.01 2.27 27.27
N LEU A 10 -26.67 1.32 28.15
CA LEU A 10 -25.27 0.97 28.44
C LEU A 10 -24.74 -0.27 27.70
N GLN A 11 -25.16 -0.54 26.46
CA GLN A 11 -24.59 -1.65 25.68
C GLN A 11 -24.36 -1.34 24.19
N SER A 12 -23.37 -0.49 23.93
CA SER A 12 -22.38 -0.77 22.88
C SER A 12 -21.12 0.06 23.10
N LEU A 13 -20.41 -0.17 24.21
CA LEU A 13 -19.00 0.25 24.25
C LEU A 13 -18.29 -0.53 23.13
N PRO A 14 -17.63 0.14 22.17
CA PRO A 14 -16.83 -0.54 21.16
C PRO A 14 -15.91 -1.52 21.89
N ALA A 15 -15.89 -2.78 21.44
CA ALA A 15 -15.04 -3.82 22.02
C ALA A 15 -13.65 -3.21 22.27
N ALA A 16 -13.27 -3.06 23.55
CA ALA A 16 -12.12 -2.27 24.00
C ALA A 16 -10.98 -2.38 22.98
N GLN A 17 -10.88 -1.35 22.12
CA GLN A 17 -10.03 -1.41 20.96
C GLN A 17 -8.63 -1.54 21.51
N ARG A 18 -7.99 -2.69 21.32
CA ARG A 18 -6.67 -2.92 21.91
C ARG A 18 -5.76 -1.87 21.27
N GLU A 19 -5.33 -0.90 22.07
CA GLU A 19 -4.45 0.16 21.64
C GLU A 19 -3.00 -0.32 21.72
N LEU A 20 -2.20 0.08 20.74
CA LEU A 20 -0.75 -0.09 20.75
C LEU A 20 -0.16 1.31 20.55
N PHE A 21 0.68 1.77 21.48
CA PHE A 21 1.18 3.15 21.51
C PHE A 21 0.07 4.22 21.45
N GLY A 22 -1.10 3.96 22.02
CA GLY A 22 -2.24 4.90 22.00
C GLY A 22 -2.93 5.04 20.64
N GLN A 23 -2.73 4.08 19.74
CA GLN A 23 -3.37 4.03 18.42
C GLN A 23 -4.08 2.68 18.19
N PRO A 24 -5.10 2.64 17.32
CA PRO A 24 -5.71 1.40 16.86
C PRO A 24 -4.68 0.38 16.35
N ARG A 25 -4.71 -0.87 16.85
CA ARG A 25 -3.79 -1.92 16.37
C ARG A 25 -3.82 -2.19 14.86
N GLY A 26 -4.95 -1.96 14.20
CA GLY A 26 -5.05 -2.07 12.74
C GLY A 26 -4.14 -1.08 12.00
N LEU A 27 -3.88 0.10 12.58
CA LEU A 27 -2.97 1.09 12.02
C LEU A 27 -1.53 0.56 11.96
N PHE A 28 -1.12 -0.24 12.95
CA PHE A 28 0.21 -0.85 12.94
C PHE A 28 0.36 -1.81 11.75
N THR A 29 -0.65 -2.65 11.49
CA THR A 29 -0.64 -3.54 10.32
C THR A 29 -0.57 -2.74 9.02
N LEU A 30 -1.41 -1.71 8.87
CA LEU A 30 -1.40 -0.85 7.67
C LEU A 30 -0.06 -0.11 7.52
N PHE A 31 0.51 0.38 8.61
CA PHE A 31 1.81 1.05 8.60
C PHE A 31 2.92 0.14 8.08
N PHE A 32 3.06 -1.08 8.62
CA PHE A 32 4.10 -1.99 8.15
C PHE A 32 3.86 -2.50 6.74
N THR A 33 2.58 -2.67 6.35
CA THR A 33 2.20 -3.04 4.99
C THR A 33 2.61 -1.95 4.00
N GLU A 34 2.23 -0.70 4.24
CA GLU A 34 2.63 0.44 3.40
C GLU A 34 4.14 0.66 3.45
N MET A 35 4.78 0.55 4.62
CA MET A 35 6.23 0.74 4.73
C MET A 35 6.99 -0.27 3.85
N TRP A 36 6.58 -1.53 3.85
CA TRP A 36 7.21 -2.56 3.02
C TRP A 36 6.91 -2.38 1.54
N GLU A 37 5.68 -1.98 1.19
CA GLU A 37 5.32 -1.62 -0.18
C GLU A 37 6.23 -0.49 -0.69
N ARG A 38 6.39 0.58 0.10
CA ARG A 38 7.21 1.74 -0.30
C ARG A 38 8.68 1.37 -0.35
N PHE A 39 9.17 0.59 0.61
CA PHE A 39 10.55 0.10 0.62
C PHE A 39 10.88 -0.68 -0.65
N THR A 40 10.04 -1.65 -1.01
CA THR A 40 10.27 -2.47 -2.22
C THR A 40 10.08 -1.66 -3.50
N PHE A 41 9.10 -0.75 -3.55
CA PHE A 41 8.87 0.14 -4.69
C PHE A 41 10.06 1.07 -4.96
N TYR A 42 10.53 1.80 -3.94
CA TYR A 42 11.69 2.69 -4.10
C TYR A 42 13.00 1.91 -4.28
N GLY A 43 13.13 0.76 -3.64
CA GLY A 43 14.28 -0.14 -3.81
C GLY A 43 14.42 -0.60 -5.26
N MET A 44 13.36 -1.20 -5.82
CA MET A 44 13.31 -1.60 -7.23
C MET A 44 13.56 -0.38 -8.13
N ARG A 45 12.92 0.76 -7.87
CA ARG A 45 13.07 1.98 -8.66
C ARG A 45 14.53 2.49 -8.70
N ALA A 46 15.27 2.36 -7.62
CA ALA A 46 16.66 2.79 -7.51
C ALA A 46 17.62 1.88 -8.30
N MET A 47 17.39 0.57 -8.25
CA MET A 47 18.28 -0.42 -8.91
C MET A 47 17.90 -0.71 -10.36
N LEU A 48 16.63 -0.63 -10.74
CA LEU A 48 16.13 -1.07 -12.04
C LEU A 48 16.79 -0.34 -13.21
N ILE A 49 16.87 1.00 -13.16
CA ILE A 49 17.45 1.76 -14.27
C ILE A 49 18.95 1.55 -14.41
N LEU A 50 19.66 1.41 -13.28
CA LEU A 50 21.09 1.10 -13.27
C LEU A 50 21.35 -0.29 -13.86
N PHE A 51 20.54 -1.27 -13.49
CA PHE A 51 20.61 -2.62 -14.06
C PHE A 51 20.32 -2.65 -15.57
N MET A 52 19.37 -1.84 -16.05
CA MET A 52 19.05 -1.79 -17.48
C MET A 52 20.22 -1.23 -18.31
N VAL A 53 20.88 -0.18 -17.83
CA VAL A 53 21.94 0.51 -18.56
C VAL A 53 23.31 -0.16 -18.40
N ASP A 54 23.56 -0.83 -17.27
CA ASP A 54 24.85 -1.48 -17.03
C ASP A 54 25.16 -2.56 -18.10
N ALA A 55 26.44 -2.71 -18.40
CA ALA A 55 26.90 -3.58 -19.47
C ALA A 55 26.59 -5.05 -19.16
N VAL A 56 26.30 -5.83 -20.20
CA VAL A 56 26.07 -7.28 -20.08
C VAL A 56 27.28 -7.99 -19.44
N ALA A 57 28.50 -7.51 -19.69
CA ALA A 57 29.71 -8.03 -19.07
C ALA A 57 29.75 -7.89 -17.53
N HIS A 58 29.03 -6.91 -16.97
CA HIS A 58 28.87 -6.70 -15.53
C HIS A 58 27.59 -7.34 -14.96
N GLY A 59 26.80 -8.00 -15.81
CA GLY A 59 25.52 -8.62 -15.44
C GLY A 59 24.29 -7.73 -15.62
N GLY A 60 24.42 -6.54 -16.21
CA GLY A 60 23.30 -5.68 -16.61
C GLY A 60 22.68 -6.08 -17.95
N LEU A 61 21.75 -5.28 -18.46
CA LEU A 61 21.06 -5.55 -19.74
C LEU A 61 21.70 -4.88 -20.96
N GLY A 62 22.59 -3.91 -20.76
CA GLY A 62 23.26 -3.17 -21.84
C GLY A 62 22.31 -2.38 -22.74
N ILE A 63 21.17 -1.95 -22.20
CA ILE A 63 20.17 -1.15 -22.92
C ILE A 63 20.63 0.30 -22.96
N ASP A 64 20.43 1.00 -24.08
CA ASP A 64 20.77 2.41 -24.19
C ASP A 64 19.91 3.29 -23.25
N ASP A 65 20.49 4.39 -22.77
CA ASP A 65 19.88 5.30 -21.79
C ASP A 65 18.49 5.80 -22.20
N ARG A 66 18.26 6.05 -23.50
CA ARG A 66 17.00 6.59 -24.00
C ARG A 66 15.91 5.53 -23.92
N THR A 67 16.21 4.31 -24.35
CA THR A 67 15.27 3.18 -24.27
C THR A 67 15.01 2.80 -22.82
N ALA A 68 16.05 2.71 -21.99
CA ALA A 68 15.92 2.41 -20.56
C ALA A 68 15.05 3.44 -19.82
N SER A 69 15.26 4.74 -20.08
CA SER A 69 14.44 5.81 -19.51
C SER A 69 12.98 5.76 -19.97
N SER A 70 12.75 5.36 -21.22
CA SER A 70 11.40 5.21 -21.76
C SER A 70 10.65 4.04 -21.11
N ILE A 71 11.31 2.88 -20.96
CA ILE A 71 10.76 1.71 -20.25
C ILE A 71 10.45 2.08 -18.81
N TYR A 72 11.39 2.74 -18.13
CA TYR A 72 11.21 3.19 -16.75
C TYR A 72 10.02 4.15 -16.58
N GLY A 73 9.89 5.13 -17.48
CA GLY A 73 8.77 6.05 -17.49
C GLY A 73 7.43 5.34 -17.70
N LEU A 74 7.35 4.46 -18.69
CA LEU A 74 6.14 3.65 -18.95
C LEU A 74 5.77 2.76 -17.78
N TYR A 75 6.75 2.15 -17.11
CA TYR A 75 6.53 1.36 -15.91
C TYR A 75 5.88 2.18 -14.79
N LEU A 76 6.42 3.37 -14.50
CA LEU A 76 5.87 4.25 -13.47
C LEU A 76 4.46 4.75 -13.84
N SER A 77 4.27 5.21 -15.07
CA SER A 77 2.96 5.65 -15.57
C SER A 77 1.93 4.52 -15.54
N GLY A 78 2.33 3.31 -15.90
CA GLY A 78 1.51 2.10 -15.80
C GLY A 78 1.05 1.84 -14.36
N GLY A 79 1.95 2.00 -13.38
CA GLY A 79 1.59 1.92 -11.96
C GLY A 79 0.48 2.91 -11.59
N TYR A 80 0.59 4.18 -11.98
CA TYR A 80 -0.46 5.17 -11.72
C TYR A 80 -1.80 4.84 -12.39
N LEU A 81 -1.78 4.35 -13.63
CA LEU A 81 -3.00 3.94 -14.35
C LEU A 81 -3.64 2.72 -13.69
N MET A 82 -2.83 1.76 -13.25
CA MET A 82 -3.31 0.58 -12.56
C MET A 82 -3.91 0.90 -11.19
N SER A 83 -3.46 1.96 -10.51
CA SER A 83 -4.10 2.42 -9.27
C SER A 83 -5.55 2.86 -9.48
N LEU A 84 -5.86 3.54 -10.60
CA LEU A 84 -7.23 3.92 -10.94
C LEU A 84 -8.10 2.68 -11.19
N PHE A 85 -7.56 1.73 -11.96
CA PHE A 85 -8.24 0.46 -12.23
C PHE A 85 -8.46 -0.35 -10.95
N GLY A 86 -7.44 -0.46 -10.10
CA GLY A 86 -7.50 -1.16 -8.81
C GLY A 86 -8.55 -0.56 -7.87
N GLY A 87 -8.62 0.78 -7.79
CA GLY A 87 -9.66 1.47 -7.02
C GLY A 87 -11.07 1.13 -7.49
N TYR A 88 -11.31 1.18 -8.81
CA TYR A 88 -12.60 0.78 -9.37
C TYR A 88 -12.98 -0.67 -9.02
N VAL A 89 -12.02 -1.60 -9.15
CA VAL A 89 -12.23 -3.02 -8.84
C VAL A 89 -12.51 -3.23 -7.35
N ALA A 90 -11.76 -2.56 -6.48
CA ALA A 90 -11.93 -2.64 -5.04
C ALA A 90 -13.31 -2.08 -4.61
N ASP A 91 -13.76 -0.99 -5.23
CA ASP A 91 -15.05 -0.36 -4.92
C ASP A 91 -16.26 -1.17 -5.38
N ARG A 92 -16.14 -1.90 -6.49
CA ARG A 92 -17.30 -2.53 -7.16
C ARG A 92 -17.36 -4.05 -7.06
N LEU A 93 -16.23 -4.73 -6.87
CA LEU A 93 -16.16 -6.19 -7.03
C LEU A 93 -15.71 -6.91 -5.75
N ILE A 94 -14.59 -6.50 -5.16
CA ILE A 94 -13.90 -7.33 -4.14
C ILE A 94 -13.83 -6.70 -2.75
N GLY A 95 -14.02 -5.39 -2.62
CA GLY A 95 -13.85 -4.66 -1.36
C GLY A 95 -12.37 -4.39 -1.04
N GLN A 96 -12.13 -3.39 -0.19
CA GLN A 96 -10.80 -2.83 0.10
C GLN A 96 -9.89 -3.73 0.96
N GLN A 97 -10.43 -4.75 1.63
CA GLN A 97 -9.69 -5.62 2.56
C GLN A 97 -9.32 -6.99 1.95
N ARG A 98 -9.90 -7.36 0.80
CA ARG A 98 -9.64 -8.64 0.16
C ARG A 98 -8.38 -8.61 -0.67
#